data_AF-A0A9P5RPQ0-F1
#
_entry.id   AF-A0A9P5RPQ0-F1
#
_cell.length_a   1.000
_cell.length_b   1.000
_cell.length_c   1.000
_cell.angle_alpha   90.00
_cell.angle_beta   90.00
_cell.angle_gamma   90.00
#
_symmetry.space_group_name_H-M   'P 1'
#
loop_
_entity.id
_entity.type
_entity.pdbx_description
1 polymer ?
#
loop_
_entity_poly.entity_id
_entity_poly.type
_entity_poly.pdbx_seq_one_letter_code
_entity_poly.pdbx_strand_id
1 'polypeptide(L)'
;MFKSSILLGLALIASAANAVTITFWSDNYRQGQQVVCSNLEYEFCYRLDDNHANLGLSSAAYGNGNMYLNKFAVTLYSGHGCNGRMDRWGFTRNNWEAPYFIEYFQSLNDNVRSFKIAARDLPTTSGAAREDEETNFRPSCRT
;
A
#
# COMPACT_ATOMS: atom_id res chain seq x y z
N MET A 1 44.14 27.41 -33.20
CA MET A 1 43.73 26.80 -31.92
C MET A 1 42.37 27.37 -31.53
N PHE A 2 41.27 26.67 -31.80
CA PHE A 2 39.97 27.00 -31.23
C PHE A 2 39.38 25.71 -30.67
N LYS A 3 39.35 25.66 -29.34
CA LYS A 3 38.80 24.57 -28.54
C LYS A 3 37.28 24.73 -28.55
N SER A 4 36.56 23.87 -29.28
CA SER A 4 35.11 23.79 -29.15
C SER A 4 34.80 22.71 -28.13
N SER A 5 34.53 23.14 -26.90
CA SER A 5 34.10 22.26 -25.82
C SER A 5 32.60 22.07 -25.97
N ILE A 6 32.19 20.91 -26.50
CA ILE A 6 30.79 20.51 -26.54
C ILE A 6 30.41 20.14 -25.10
N LEU A 7 29.59 21.00 -24.49
CA LEU A 7 28.96 20.77 -23.20
C LEU A 7 28.01 19.56 -23.32
N LEU A 8 28.42 18.47 -22.68
CA LEU A 8 27.59 17.30 -22.44
C LEU A 8 26.45 17.70 -21.48
N GLY A 9 25.24 17.85 -22.00
CA GLY A 9 24.04 17.98 -21.18
C GLY A 9 23.75 16.64 -20.52
N LEU A 10 24.01 16.52 -19.21
CA LEU A 10 23.50 15.42 -18.41
C LEU A 10 21.96 15.46 -18.47
N ALA A 11 21.36 14.50 -19.16
CA ALA A 11 19.97 14.17 -18.95
C ALA A 11 19.83 13.67 -17.51
N LEU A 12 19.19 14.45 -16.64
CA LEU A 12 18.65 13.93 -15.39
C LEU A 12 17.59 12.90 -15.78
N ILE A 13 17.99 11.63 -15.83
CA ILE A 13 17.03 10.54 -15.71
C ILE A 13 16.51 10.66 -14.29
N ALA A 14 15.40 11.37 -14.10
CA ALA A 14 14.58 11.18 -12.94
C ALA A 14 14.20 9.70 -12.97
N SER A 15 14.91 8.89 -12.18
CA SER A 15 14.46 7.55 -11.86
C SER A 15 13.07 7.74 -11.26
N ALA A 16 12.04 7.41 -12.03
CA ALA A 16 10.72 7.17 -11.50
C ALA A 16 10.91 6.02 -10.50
N ALA A 17 11.19 6.39 -9.25
CA ALA A 17 11.32 5.43 -8.17
C ALA A 17 10.02 4.65 -8.19
N ASN A 18 10.11 3.34 -8.38
CA ASN A 18 8.96 2.44 -8.38
C ASN A 18 8.32 2.50 -6.99
N ALA A 19 7.43 3.46 -6.77
CA ALA A 19 6.81 3.70 -5.49
C ALA A 19 5.62 2.74 -5.36
N VAL A 20 5.71 1.82 -4.41
CA VAL A 20 4.53 1.08 -3.96
C VAL A 20 3.65 2.05 -3.19
N THR A 21 2.37 2.10 -3.55
CA THR A 21 1.38 2.97 -2.93
C THR A 21 0.15 2.16 -2.53
N ILE A 22 -0.50 2.59 -1.45
CA ILE A 22 -1.88 2.21 -1.17
C ILE A 22 -2.68 3.48 -0.91
N THR A 23 -3.82 3.58 -1.58
CA THR A 23 -4.81 4.62 -1.29
C THR A 23 -5.99 3.95 -0.61
N PHE A 24 -6.45 4.53 0.50
CA PHE A 24 -7.66 4.15 1.20
C PHE A 24 -8.73 5.21 0.98
N TRP A 25 -9.98 4.78 1.12
CA TRP A 25 -11.18 5.60 1.04
C TRP A 25 -12.09 5.33 2.23
N SER A 26 -12.72 6.37 2.77
CA SER A 26 -13.69 6.23 3.86
C SER A 26 -14.94 5.46 3.44
N ASP A 27 -15.34 5.53 2.17
CA ASP A 27 -16.53 4.83 1.69
C ASP A 27 -16.15 3.67 0.75
N ASN A 28 -17.12 2.77 0.56
CA ASN A 28 -17.01 1.67 -0.39
C ASN A 28 -16.85 2.20 -1.83
N TYR A 29 -16.30 1.36 -2.71
CA TYR A 29 -16.13 1.66 -4.14
C TYR A 29 -15.29 2.91 -4.43
N ARG A 30 -14.28 3.17 -3.58
CA ARG A 30 -13.33 4.30 -3.70
C ARG A 30 -14.00 5.68 -3.62
N GLN A 31 -14.88 5.87 -2.66
CA GLN A 31 -15.61 7.12 -2.44
C GLN A 31 -15.23 7.80 -1.11
N GLY A 32 -15.59 9.06 -0.95
CA GLY A 32 -15.34 9.78 0.30
C GLY A 32 -13.89 10.28 0.45
N GLN A 33 -13.47 10.44 1.71
CA GLN A 33 -12.15 10.98 2.05
C GLN A 33 -11.04 9.97 1.72
N GLN A 34 -9.90 10.49 1.29
CA GLN A 34 -8.76 9.68 0.85
C GLN A 34 -7.62 9.71 1.85
N VAL A 35 -6.94 8.58 1.99
CA VAL A 35 -5.65 8.49 2.68
C VAL A 35 -4.67 7.81 1.74
N VAL A 36 -3.60 8.50 1.36
CA VAL A 36 -2.57 7.99 0.45
C VAL A 36 -1.31 7.68 1.24
N CYS A 37 -0.90 6.42 1.23
CA CYS A 37 0.37 5.96 1.78
C CYS A 37 1.34 5.61 0.63
N SER A 38 2.54 6.18 0.65
CA SER A 38 3.52 6.05 -0.45
C SER A 38 4.90 5.62 0.05
N ASN A 39 5.81 5.27 -0.87
CA ASN A 39 7.15 4.76 -0.53
C ASN A 39 7.08 3.52 0.37
N LEU A 40 6.13 2.63 0.09
CA LEU A 40 5.92 1.42 0.86
C LEU A 40 6.95 0.36 0.45
N GLU A 41 7.30 -0.48 1.42
CA GLU A 41 8.21 -1.59 1.33
C GLU A 41 7.43 -2.87 1.67
N TYR A 42 7.81 -3.97 1.02
CA TYR A 42 7.16 -5.26 1.25
C TYR A 42 7.57 -5.86 2.61
N GLU A 43 6.68 -6.67 3.19
CA GLU A 43 6.83 -7.37 4.48
C GLU A 43 6.89 -6.47 5.72
N PHE A 44 6.77 -5.15 5.56
CA PHE A 44 6.70 -4.20 6.66
C PHE A 44 5.28 -3.97 7.16
N CYS A 45 5.16 -3.72 8.46
CA CYS A 45 3.91 -3.29 9.07
C CYS A 45 3.80 -1.76 9.02
N TYR A 46 2.66 -1.27 8.55
CA TYR A 46 2.34 0.14 8.47
C TYR A 46 1.19 0.46 9.40
N ARG A 47 1.48 1.19 10.47
CA ARG A 47 0.47 1.73 11.38
C ARG A 47 -0.16 2.98 10.75
N LEU A 48 -1.49 3.03 10.73
CA LEU A 48 -2.22 4.27 10.48
C LEU A 48 -2.25 5.06 11.79
N ASP A 49 -1.97 6.36 11.71
CA ASP A 49 -2.25 7.24 12.84
C ASP A 49 -3.76 7.30 13.11
N ASP A 50 -4.12 7.77 14.30
CA ASP A 50 -5.50 7.76 14.75
C ASP A 50 -6.38 8.68 13.92
N ASN A 51 -5.84 9.75 13.33
CA ASN A 51 -6.60 10.64 12.46
C ASN A 51 -7.04 9.92 11.19
N HIS A 52 -6.13 9.20 10.53
CA HIS A 52 -6.44 8.42 9.33
C HIS A 52 -7.34 7.22 9.66
N ALA A 53 -7.06 6.51 10.75
CA ALA A 53 -7.80 5.32 11.12
C ALA A 53 -9.26 5.63 11.54
N ASN A 54 -9.50 6.79 12.15
CA ASN A 54 -10.84 7.21 12.58
C ASN A 54 -11.70 7.77 11.44
N LEU A 55 -11.19 7.86 10.20
CA LEU A 55 -12.01 8.21 9.03
C LEU A 55 -13.00 7.12 8.63
N GLY A 56 -12.90 5.92 9.22
CA GLY A 56 -13.75 4.79 8.86
C GLY A 56 -13.39 4.27 7.47
N LEU A 57 -12.19 3.71 7.30
CA LEU A 57 -11.74 3.24 5.98
C LEU A 57 -12.54 2.01 5.54
N SER A 58 -13.01 2.01 4.28
CA SER A 58 -13.90 0.97 3.74
C SER A 58 -13.46 0.38 2.40
N SER A 59 -12.63 1.08 1.61
CA SER A 59 -12.10 0.54 0.36
C SER A 59 -10.66 0.99 0.09
N ALA A 60 -9.96 0.29 -0.81
CA ALA A 60 -8.54 0.56 -1.08
C ALA A 60 -8.12 0.30 -2.54
N ALA A 61 -6.98 0.87 -2.92
CA ALA A 61 -6.35 0.70 -4.21
C ALA A 61 -4.84 0.58 -4.01
N TYR A 62 -4.27 -0.51 -4.49
CA TYR A 62 -2.84 -0.77 -4.45
C TYR A 62 -2.18 -0.46 -5.80
N GLY A 63 -1.16 0.41 -5.77
CA GLY A 63 -0.33 0.77 -6.91
C GLY A 63 1.09 0.23 -6.77
N ASN A 64 1.63 -0.33 -7.84
CA ASN A 64 3.05 -0.70 -7.93
C ASN A 64 3.54 -0.43 -9.36
N GLY A 65 4.61 0.36 -9.50
CA GLY A 65 5.24 0.65 -10.79
C GLY A 65 6.14 -0.47 -11.33
N ASN A 66 6.54 -1.42 -10.47
CA ASN A 66 7.42 -2.52 -10.87
C ASN A 66 6.63 -3.69 -11.47
N MET A 67 6.65 -3.78 -12.80
CA MET A 67 5.99 -4.84 -13.57
C MET A 67 6.50 -6.27 -13.27
N TYR A 68 7.70 -6.42 -12.71
CA TYR A 68 8.26 -7.72 -12.36
C TYR A 68 7.77 -8.23 -10.99
N LEU A 69 7.16 -7.34 -10.18
CA LEU A 69 6.53 -7.68 -8.90
C LEU A 69 5.01 -7.72 -9.07
N ASN A 70 4.56 -8.62 -9.94
CA ASN A 70 3.15 -8.82 -10.30
C ASN A 70 2.40 -9.79 -9.36
N LYS A 71 3.08 -10.31 -8.33
CA LYS A 71 2.50 -11.16 -7.28
C LYS A 71 2.66 -10.49 -5.94
N PHE A 72 1.57 -10.25 -5.24
CA PHE A 72 1.58 -9.68 -3.89
C PHE A 72 0.29 -9.99 -3.16
N ALA A 73 0.26 -9.67 -1.87
CA ALA A 73 -0.95 -9.68 -1.08
C ALA A 73 -1.01 -8.44 -0.20
N VAL A 74 -2.21 -7.87 -0.05
CA VAL A 74 -2.48 -6.78 0.91
C VAL A 74 -3.23 -7.39 2.09
N THR A 75 -2.72 -7.17 3.30
CA THR A 75 -3.40 -7.57 4.54
C THR A 75 -3.69 -6.34 5.37
N LEU A 76 -4.93 -6.19 5.79
CA LEU A 76 -5.40 -5.15 6.70
C LEU A 76 -5.62 -5.77 8.08
N TYR A 77 -5.42 -4.99 9.12
CA TYR A 77 -5.52 -5.44 10.50
C TYR A 77 -6.30 -4.44 11.36
N SER A 78 -7.01 -4.97 12.37
CA SER A 78 -7.71 -4.17 13.36
C SER A 78 -6.80 -3.63 14.47
N GLY A 79 -5.62 -4.22 14.66
CA GLY A 79 -4.63 -3.77 15.64
C GLY A 79 -3.59 -2.82 15.05
N HIS A 80 -2.85 -2.10 15.90
CA HIS A 80 -1.88 -1.10 15.47
C HIS A 80 -0.57 -1.69 14.92
N GLY A 81 -0.25 -2.93 15.29
CA GLY A 81 1.02 -3.60 14.96
C GLY A 81 0.83 -4.84 14.09
N CYS A 82 -0.05 -4.79 13.09
CA CYS A 82 -0.34 -5.91 12.19
C CYS A 82 -0.77 -7.19 12.93
N ASN A 83 -1.67 -7.00 13.89
CA ASN A 83 -2.18 -7.99 14.83
C ASN A 83 -3.71 -7.91 14.94
N GLY A 84 -4.32 -8.86 15.65
CA GLY A 84 -5.77 -8.91 15.85
C GLY A 84 -6.54 -9.43 14.63
N ARG A 85 -7.74 -8.91 14.35
CA ARG A 85 -8.55 -9.36 13.20
C ARG A 85 -7.88 -8.90 11.90
N MET A 86 -7.96 -9.72 10.86
CA MET A 86 -7.38 -9.43 9.55
C MET A 86 -8.33 -9.73 8.39
N ASP A 87 -8.21 -8.93 7.34
CA ASP A 87 -8.68 -9.24 5.99
C ASP A 87 -7.48 -9.21 5.04
N ARG A 88 -7.37 -10.20 4.16
CA ARG A 88 -6.27 -10.34 3.20
C ARG A 88 -6.79 -10.58 1.80
N TRP A 89 -6.14 -9.94 0.83
CA TRP A 89 -6.37 -10.15 -0.60
C TRP A 89 -5.05 -10.52 -1.28
N GLY A 90 -5.02 -11.69 -1.92
CA GLY A 90 -3.93 -12.13 -2.78
C GLY A 90 -4.17 -11.76 -4.23
N PHE A 91 -3.10 -11.40 -4.93
CA PHE A 91 -3.15 -10.97 -6.31
C PHE A 91 -1.99 -11.55 -7.12
N THR A 92 -2.31 -12.07 -8.30
CA THR A 92 -1.36 -12.38 -9.38
C THR A 92 -1.80 -11.66 -10.65
N ARG A 93 -0.93 -10.82 -11.24
CA ARG A 93 -1.26 -10.02 -12.44
C ARG A 93 -0.67 -10.53 -13.74
N ASN A 94 -1.42 -10.22 -14.79
CA ASN A 94 -0.96 -10.18 -16.17
C ASN A 94 -0.66 -8.72 -16.54
N ASN A 95 0.55 -8.23 -16.23
CA ASN A 95 1.31 -7.05 -16.67
C ASN A 95 0.68 -5.72 -17.20
N TRP A 96 -0.63 -5.47 -17.23
CA TRP A 96 -1.20 -4.26 -17.87
C TRP A 96 -1.95 -3.33 -16.88
N GLU A 97 -1.23 -2.30 -16.44
CA GLU A 97 -1.54 -0.90 -16.07
C GLU A 97 -2.59 -0.42 -15.02
N ALA A 98 -3.63 -1.15 -14.60
CA ALA A 98 -4.52 -0.65 -13.53
C ALA A 98 -3.98 -0.83 -12.08
N PRO A 99 -4.29 0.05 -11.11
CA PRO A 99 -4.18 -0.26 -9.68
C PRO A 99 -5.11 -1.41 -9.30
N TYR A 100 -4.80 -2.12 -8.23
CA TYR A 100 -5.64 -3.21 -7.74
C TYR A 100 -6.64 -2.70 -6.74
N PHE A 101 -7.91 -2.99 -6.99
CA PHE A 101 -8.98 -2.46 -6.20
C PHE A 101 -9.52 -3.48 -5.21
N ILE A 102 -9.72 -3.01 -3.98
CA ILE A 102 -10.50 -3.67 -2.94
C ILE A 102 -11.74 -2.80 -2.78
N GLU A 103 -12.85 -3.23 -3.37
CA GLU A 103 -14.09 -2.43 -3.44
C GLU A 103 -14.76 -2.22 -2.08
N TYR A 104 -14.59 -3.18 -1.16
CA TYR A 104 -15.08 -3.11 0.22
C TYR A 104 -14.24 -4.02 1.12
N PHE A 105 -14.14 -3.68 2.41
CA PHE A 105 -13.51 -4.54 3.43
C PHE A 105 -14.54 -5.50 4.01
N GLN A 106 -14.18 -6.78 4.13
CA GLN A 106 -15.15 -7.82 4.47
C GLN A 106 -15.54 -7.76 5.94
N SER A 107 -14.54 -7.81 6.82
CA SER A 107 -14.74 -7.89 8.27
C SER A 107 -14.13 -6.71 9.03
N LEU A 108 -13.36 -5.87 8.32
CA LEU A 108 -12.66 -4.71 8.85
C LEU A 108 -13.20 -3.35 8.36
N ASN A 109 -14.42 -3.30 7.83
CA ASN A 109 -15.03 -2.01 7.48
C ASN A 109 -14.98 -1.06 8.68
N ASP A 110 -14.52 0.17 8.44
CA ASP A 110 -14.34 1.24 9.43
C ASP A 110 -13.34 0.95 10.57
N ASN A 111 -12.63 -0.18 10.53
CA ASN A 111 -11.85 -0.69 11.65
C ASN A 111 -10.38 -0.99 11.32
N VAL A 112 -9.89 -0.51 10.17
CA VAL A 112 -8.49 -0.69 9.78
C VAL A 112 -7.59 0.21 10.63
N ARG A 113 -6.60 -0.39 11.30
CA ARG A 113 -5.59 0.33 12.12
C ARG A 113 -4.17 0.15 11.60
N SER A 114 -3.89 -0.94 10.90
CA SER A 114 -2.60 -1.16 10.24
C SER A 114 -2.73 -2.05 9.02
N PHE A 115 -1.69 -2.09 8.19
CA PHE A 115 -1.64 -2.92 7.00
C PHE A 115 -0.23 -3.43 6.69
N LYS A 116 -0.15 -4.49 5.89
CA LYS A 116 1.09 -5.07 5.36
C LYS A 116 0.90 -5.48 3.91
N ILE A 117 1.95 -5.32 3.12
CA ILE A 117 1.99 -5.77 1.71
C ILE A 117 3.06 -6.85 1.60
N ALA A 118 2.70 -8.04 1.12
CA ALA A 118 3.64 -9.13 0.91
C ALA A 118 4.12 -9.17 -0.55
N ALA A 119 5.40 -9.47 -0.82
CA ALA A 119 5.95 -9.59 -2.19
C ALA A 119 5.65 -10.95 -2.84
N ARG A 120 4.52 -11.56 -2.48
CA ARG A 120 4.09 -12.89 -2.92
C ARG A 120 2.58 -12.99 -2.89
N ASP A 121 2.04 -13.87 -3.72
CA ASP A 121 0.63 -14.23 -3.65
C ASP A 121 0.36 -15.02 -2.36
N LEU A 122 -0.77 -14.72 -1.70
CA LEU A 122 -1.24 -15.39 -0.49
C LEU A 122 -2.75 -15.55 -0.60
N PRO A 123 -3.36 -16.62 -0.04
CA PRO A 123 -4.80 -16.81 -0.15
C PRO A 123 -5.61 -15.62 0.37
N THR A 124 -6.57 -15.15 -0.44
CA THR A 124 -7.60 -14.20 0.00
C THR A 124 -8.39 -14.83 1.13
N THR A 125 -8.45 -14.17 2.29
CA THR A 125 -9.04 -14.73 3.50
C THR A 125 -9.38 -13.63 4.51
N SER A 126 -10.20 -13.96 5.50
CA SER A 126 -10.45 -13.15 6.69
C SER A 126 -10.30 -14.03 7.93
N GLY A 127 -9.89 -13.44 9.05
CA GLY A 127 -9.66 -14.19 10.28
C GLY A 127 -8.93 -13.41 11.34
N ALA A 128 -8.06 -14.09 12.09
CA ALA A 128 -7.21 -13.50 13.11
C ALA A 128 -5.74 -13.70 12.75
N ALA A 129 -4.97 -12.64 12.95
CA ALA A 129 -3.52 -12.67 13.01
C ALA A 129 -3.07 -12.97 14.45
N ARG A 130 -1.75 -12.94 14.66
CA ARG A 130 -1.15 -13.00 16.00
C ARG A 130 -1.69 -11.88 16.89
N GLU A 131 -1.59 -12.06 18.21
CA GLU A 131 -2.03 -11.04 19.18
C GLU A 131 -0.93 -10.01 19.48
N ASP A 132 0.34 -10.41 19.43
CA ASP A 132 1.50 -9.55 19.65
C ASP A 132 1.67 -8.51 18.54
N GLU A 133 1.91 -7.26 18.93
CA GLU A 133 2.17 -6.16 18.01
C GLU A 133 3.57 -6.23 17.41
N GLU A 134 3.66 -6.07 16.08
CA GLU A 134 4.92 -5.75 15.42
C GLU A 134 5.32 -4.30 15.74
N THR A 135 6.51 -4.10 16.31
CA THR A 135 6.99 -2.78 16.77
C THR A 135 7.67 -1.94 15.68
N ASN A 136 7.63 -2.37 14.42
CA ASN A 136 8.28 -1.66 13.32
C ASN A 136 7.39 -0.48 12.88
N PHE A 137 7.85 0.76 13.11
CA PHE A 137 7.10 1.99 12.81
C PHE A 137 7.70 2.75 11.62
N ARG A 138 6.91 3.00 10.56
CA ARG A 138 7.21 3.97 9.49
C ARG A 138 5.92 4.56 8.88
N PRO A 139 5.41 5.72 9.33
CA PRO A 139 4.30 6.37 8.67
C PRO A 139 4.77 7.13 7.42
N SER A 140 4.04 6.96 6.33
CA SER A 140 4.11 7.82 5.13
C SER A 140 2.72 8.09 4.55
N CYS A 141 1.68 7.96 5.38
CA CYS A 141 0.30 8.22 4.98
C CYS A 141 -0.03 9.71 5.14
N ARG A 142 -0.77 10.25 4.18
CA ARG A 142 -1.31 11.61 4.20
C ARG A 142 -2.75 11.59 3.70
N THR A 143 -3.61 12.41 4.30
CA THR A 143 -4.90 12.82 3.70
C THR A 143 -4.68 13.76 2.54
#